data_AF-A0A7D4CIV0-F1
#
_entry.id   AF-A0A7D4CIV0-F1
#
_cell.length_a   1.000
_cell.length_b   1.000
_cell.length_c   1.000
_cell.angle_alpha   90.00
_cell.angle_beta   90.00
_cell.angle_gamma   90.00
#
_symmetry.space_group_name_H-M   'P 1'
#
loop_
_entity.id
_entity.type
_entity.pdbx_description
1 polymer ?
#
loop_
_entity_poly.entity_id
_entity_poly.type
_entity_poly.pdbx_seq_one_letter_code
_entity_poly.pdbx_strand_id
1 'polypeptide(L)'
;MDRRALLSALGGSAVALSGCVGETGTGPATNGTDGTDDDDGSTGSLDVELRTVPHVVTAYEPSPTRGIDPNHVVPQSEIPDALREPLAAARDGGFETDDPSDALLAAVDGFRVYDRGELKPYVEIDGTRYAFDPSLPTFTAALADATAEGYDEDRVLREAGQGDDLGAAAVETFVNALTAYGPNVARGEYRRCVRPEPVDDFLDEYDYLEDGRGVSRIRTAVEHEDPPYAITARELTDGDMWDRPVVDESVLDPELVTFFERALASEHRAPALPTPDRSQLFADDVPDAYAAFAAEHDEPVYYRINGTVYSVIVGEPLYDRVPVSVAVAAAEDAPREFALTVAPAPENAAGEAEGPYTFTSRGALPSALWTFHDGERRLLEIVETEGVEGPRPSGSDGQALESLDAGEEMVATYAVPADLPAGTYVSRGLFNVSWNVPGQTPSEHGAYPFELAIGVA
;
A
#
# COMPACT_ATOMS: atom_id res chain seq x y z
N MET A 1 -9.61 29.91 3.16
CA MET A 1 -8.87 29.67 1.91
C MET A 1 -8.81 28.18 1.73
N ASP A 2 -9.48 27.71 0.69
CA ASP A 2 -10.00 26.37 0.49
C ASP A 2 -8.93 25.29 0.30
N ARG A 3 -9.07 24.18 1.04
CA ARG A 3 -8.43 22.87 0.80
C ARG A 3 -9.22 22.01 -0.22
N ARG A 4 -10.02 22.65 -1.08
CA ARG A 4 -10.95 22.00 -2.04
C ARG A 4 -10.46 21.93 -3.49
N ALA A 5 -9.16 22.11 -3.73
CA ALA A 5 -8.64 22.21 -5.11
C ALA A 5 -7.80 21.01 -5.59
N LEU A 6 -7.67 19.92 -4.82
CA LEU A 6 -6.71 18.84 -5.15
C LEU A 6 -7.33 17.48 -5.55
N LEU A 7 -8.66 17.37 -5.68
CA LEU A 7 -9.33 16.11 -6.06
C LEU A 7 -10.42 16.26 -7.15
N SER A 8 -10.46 17.37 -7.89
CA SER A 8 -11.60 17.67 -8.79
C SER A 8 -11.25 17.81 -10.27
N ALA A 9 -10.27 17.08 -10.78
CA ALA A 9 -9.84 17.22 -12.18
C ALA A 9 -9.80 15.90 -12.97
N LEU A 10 -10.82 15.05 -12.82
CA LEU A 10 -11.13 13.99 -13.78
C LEU A 10 -12.66 13.95 -13.97
N GLY A 11 -13.14 14.47 -15.09
CA GLY A 11 -14.57 14.46 -15.38
C GLY A 11 -14.98 15.33 -16.57
N GLY A 12 -15.07 14.71 -17.75
CA GLY A 12 -16.11 15.05 -18.71
C GLY A 12 -15.66 15.68 -20.03
N SER A 13 -15.81 14.91 -21.11
CA SER A 13 -16.69 15.26 -22.23
C SER A 13 -16.77 14.08 -23.22
N ALA A 14 -17.85 13.31 -23.10
CA ALA A 14 -18.21 12.26 -24.05
C ALA A 14 -18.82 12.88 -25.33
N VAL A 15 -18.30 12.49 -26.50
CA VAL A 15 -19.02 12.58 -27.77
C VAL A 15 -19.18 11.17 -28.30
N ALA A 16 -20.42 10.72 -28.27
CA ALA A 16 -20.85 9.40 -28.72
C ALA A 16 -20.65 9.24 -30.24
N LEU A 17 -20.02 8.14 -30.65
CA LEU A 17 -20.34 7.49 -31.92
C LEU A 17 -20.51 5.99 -31.69
N SER A 18 -21.76 5.56 -31.91
CA SER A 18 -22.26 4.21 -31.79
C SER A 18 -21.76 3.32 -32.92
N GLY A 19 -21.35 2.08 -32.60
CA GLY A 19 -21.08 1.03 -33.57
C GLY A 19 -20.94 -0.33 -32.87
N CYS A 20 -21.88 -1.24 -33.13
CA CYS A 20 -22.08 -2.50 -32.41
C CYS A 20 -21.12 -3.65 -32.84
N VAL A 21 -20.67 -4.43 -31.84
CA VAL A 21 -20.49 -5.90 -31.77
C VAL A 21 -19.66 -6.62 -32.84
N GLY A 22 -18.67 -7.40 -32.37
CA GLY A 22 -18.14 -8.56 -33.10
C GLY A 22 -16.88 -9.18 -32.50
N GLU A 23 -17.03 -10.04 -31.48
CA GLU A 23 -16.00 -10.97 -31.04
C GLU A 23 -15.78 -12.05 -32.12
N THR A 24 -14.62 -12.07 -32.76
CA THR A 24 -13.87 -13.24 -33.30
C THR A 24 -12.72 -12.75 -34.19
N GLY A 25 -11.54 -13.38 -34.05
CA GLY A 25 -10.29 -12.92 -34.63
C GLY A 25 -10.33 -12.61 -36.13
N THR A 26 -9.66 -11.53 -36.52
CA THR A 26 -9.26 -11.27 -37.90
C THR A 26 -7.86 -10.65 -37.86
N GLY A 27 -6.89 -11.30 -38.49
CA GLY A 27 -5.55 -10.75 -38.66
C GLY A 27 -5.56 -9.44 -39.45
N PRO A 28 -4.45 -8.69 -39.46
CA PRO A 28 -4.39 -7.42 -40.14
C PRO A 28 -4.65 -7.58 -41.65
N ALA A 29 -5.45 -6.67 -42.19
CA ALA A 29 -5.78 -6.59 -43.60
C ALA A 29 -4.55 -6.18 -44.41
N THR A 30 -4.14 -7.01 -45.38
CA THR A 30 -3.09 -6.73 -46.34
C THR A 30 -3.55 -5.66 -47.34
N ASN A 31 -2.93 -4.48 -47.31
CA ASN A 31 -2.98 -3.56 -48.45
C ASN A 31 -1.88 -3.97 -49.45
N GLY A 32 -2.32 -4.58 -50.55
CA GLY A 32 -1.44 -4.95 -51.66
C GLY A 32 -0.86 -3.73 -52.36
N THR A 33 0.45 -3.74 -52.56
CA THR A 33 1.10 -3.04 -53.66
C THR A 33 2.07 -4.02 -54.30
N ASP A 34 1.80 -4.41 -55.55
CA ASP A 34 2.65 -5.27 -56.36
C ASP A 34 4.03 -4.64 -56.60
N GLY A 35 5.08 -5.43 -56.38
CA GLY A 35 6.46 -5.08 -56.68
C GLY A 35 7.38 -6.31 -56.68
N THR A 36 7.47 -6.94 -57.85
CA THR A 36 8.54 -7.81 -58.40
C THR A 36 9.50 -8.54 -57.45
N ASP A 37 9.48 -9.88 -57.52
CA ASP A 37 10.46 -10.82 -56.97
C ASP A 37 11.89 -10.54 -57.45
N ASP A 38 12.83 -10.45 -56.50
CA ASP A 38 14.19 -10.96 -56.64
C ASP A 38 14.55 -11.70 -55.33
N ASP A 39 14.90 -12.97 -55.49
CA ASP A 39 15.24 -13.96 -54.47
C ASP A 39 16.66 -13.71 -53.95
N ASP A 40 16.79 -13.25 -52.70
CA ASP A 40 18.02 -13.35 -51.91
C ASP A 40 17.65 -13.86 -50.52
N GLY A 41 18.39 -14.86 -50.04
CA GLY A 41 18.01 -15.67 -48.89
C GLY A 41 17.74 -14.80 -47.66
N SER A 42 16.46 -14.62 -47.33
CA SER A 42 16.02 -13.90 -46.14
C SER A 42 16.55 -14.62 -44.89
N THR A 43 17.66 -14.12 -44.37
CA THR A 43 18.00 -14.23 -42.95
C THR A 43 16.76 -13.76 -42.18
N GLY A 44 16.09 -14.67 -41.47
CA GLY A 44 14.79 -14.41 -40.84
C GLY A 44 14.79 -13.05 -40.14
N SER A 45 14.00 -12.12 -40.67
CA SER A 45 13.94 -10.74 -40.19
C SER A 45 12.94 -10.66 -39.05
N LEU A 46 13.31 -9.94 -38.00
CA LEU A 46 12.40 -9.58 -36.92
C LEU A 46 11.58 -8.34 -37.32
N ASP A 47 10.28 -8.39 -37.10
CA ASP A 47 9.40 -7.23 -37.19
C ASP A 47 8.91 -6.85 -35.78
N VAL A 48 8.80 -5.57 -35.47
CA VAL A 48 8.37 -5.11 -34.15
C VAL A 48 7.55 -3.83 -34.25
N GLU A 49 6.34 -3.87 -33.70
CA GLU A 49 5.42 -2.74 -33.68
C GLU A 49 5.07 -2.36 -32.23
N LEU A 50 5.11 -1.06 -31.93
CA LEU A 50 4.71 -0.50 -30.63
C LEU A 50 3.25 -0.03 -30.67
N ARG A 51 2.47 -0.43 -29.66
CA ARG A 51 1.11 0.04 -29.42
C ARG A 51 0.98 0.63 -28.03
N THR A 52 0.30 1.78 -27.93
CA THR A 52 -0.12 2.34 -26.63
C THR A 52 -1.27 1.52 -26.04
N VAL A 53 -1.30 1.41 -24.72
CA VAL A 53 -2.35 0.72 -23.97
C VAL A 53 -3.12 1.72 -23.13
N PRO A 54 -4.42 1.92 -23.37
CA PRO A 54 -5.19 2.93 -22.65
C PRO A 54 -5.37 2.69 -21.15
N HIS A 55 -5.22 1.45 -20.65
CA HIS A 55 -5.41 1.18 -19.22
C HIS A 55 -4.52 0.05 -18.71
N VAL A 56 -4.06 0.19 -17.47
CA VAL A 56 -3.41 -0.89 -16.72
C VAL A 56 -4.10 -1.09 -15.39
N VAL A 57 -4.59 -2.29 -15.12
CA VAL A 57 -5.26 -2.64 -13.87
C VAL A 57 -4.35 -3.55 -13.06
N THR A 58 -4.02 -3.14 -11.84
CA THR A 58 -3.26 -3.95 -10.89
C THR A 58 -4.18 -4.39 -9.76
N ALA A 59 -4.28 -5.69 -9.51
CA ALA A 59 -5.11 -6.23 -8.44
C ALA A 59 -4.27 -7.11 -7.50
N TYR A 60 -4.56 -7.06 -6.20
CA TYR A 60 -3.87 -7.84 -5.16
C TYR A 60 -4.64 -7.84 -3.84
N GLU A 61 -4.36 -8.82 -2.98
CA GLU A 61 -4.87 -8.86 -1.62
C GLU A 61 -4.07 -7.86 -0.76
N PRO A 62 -4.71 -6.81 -0.20
CA PRO A 62 -4.00 -5.89 0.66
C PRO A 62 -3.57 -6.57 1.96
N SER A 63 -2.46 -6.11 2.55
CA SER A 63 -2.06 -6.59 3.88
C SER A 63 -3.14 -6.25 4.91
N PRO A 64 -3.56 -7.20 5.76
CA PRO A 64 -4.59 -6.98 6.78
C PRO A 64 -4.14 -6.01 7.88
N THR A 65 -2.86 -5.65 7.93
CA THR A 65 -2.27 -4.75 8.94
C THR A 65 -2.52 -3.26 8.66
N ARG A 66 -3.30 -2.90 7.63
CA ARG A 66 -3.60 -1.49 7.33
C ARG A 66 -4.65 -0.90 8.27
N GLY A 67 -5.62 -1.70 8.73
CA GLY A 67 -6.54 -1.34 9.80
C GLY A 67 -6.27 -2.13 11.07
N ILE A 68 -7.32 -2.61 11.72
CA ILE A 68 -7.19 -3.46 12.90
C ILE A 68 -6.54 -4.79 12.48
N ASP A 69 -5.34 -5.07 13.00
CA ASP A 69 -4.69 -6.36 12.80
C ASP A 69 -5.61 -7.47 13.34
N PRO A 70 -6.00 -8.47 12.52
CA PRO A 70 -6.83 -9.58 12.99
C PRO A 70 -6.24 -10.33 14.19
N ASN A 71 -4.92 -10.35 14.34
CA ASN A 71 -4.25 -10.96 15.51
C ASN A 71 -4.43 -10.13 16.80
N HIS A 72 -4.95 -8.91 16.70
CA HIS A 72 -5.33 -8.09 17.84
C HIS A 72 -6.79 -8.29 18.27
N VAL A 73 -7.55 -9.10 17.55
CA VAL A 73 -8.93 -9.46 17.92
C VAL A 73 -8.90 -10.71 18.80
N VAL A 74 -9.31 -10.55 20.07
CA VAL A 74 -9.33 -11.64 21.05
C VAL A 74 -10.53 -12.56 20.78
N PRO A 75 -10.33 -13.86 20.54
CA PRO A 75 -11.44 -14.77 20.29
C PRO A 75 -12.27 -15.01 21.56
N GLN A 76 -13.55 -15.32 21.39
CA GLN A 76 -14.51 -15.55 22.49
C GLN A 76 -14.00 -16.51 23.58
N SER A 77 -13.22 -17.53 23.19
CA SER A 77 -12.64 -18.53 24.09
C SER A 77 -11.57 -17.95 25.03
N GLU A 78 -10.94 -16.84 24.65
CA GLU A 78 -9.88 -16.19 25.40
C GLU A 78 -10.38 -15.00 26.22
N ILE A 79 -11.65 -14.61 26.06
CA ILE A 79 -12.28 -13.57 26.88
C ILE A 79 -12.37 -14.05 28.34
N PRO A 80 -11.80 -13.30 29.31
CA PRO A 80 -11.87 -13.62 30.73
C PRO A 80 -13.32 -13.73 31.23
N ASP A 81 -13.59 -14.68 32.13
CA ASP A 81 -14.93 -14.93 32.67
C ASP A 81 -15.60 -13.67 33.23
N ALA A 82 -14.83 -12.84 33.94
CA ALA A 82 -15.30 -11.60 34.55
C ALA A 82 -15.77 -10.54 33.53
N LEU A 83 -15.35 -10.63 32.27
CA LEU A 83 -15.73 -9.70 31.20
C LEU A 83 -16.88 -10.21 30.32
N ARG A 84 -17.23 -11.50 30.38
CA ARG A 84 -18.24 -12.06 29.46
C ARG A 84 -19.63 -11.45 29.65
N GLU A 85 -20.08 -11.35 30.90
CA GLU A 85 -21.39 -10.75 31.21
C GLU A 85 -21.41 -9.24 30.93
N PRO A 86 -20.40 -8.44 31.36
CA PRO A 86 -20.31 -7.03 30.97
C PRO A 86 -20.26 -6.79 29.47
N LEU A 87 -19.52 -7.59 28.69
CA LEU A 87 -19.48 -7.46 27.23
C LEU A 87 -20.81 -7.84 26.58
N ALA A 88 -21.49 -8.87 27.10
CA ALA A 88 -22.83 -9.23 26.63
C ALA A 88 -23.84 -8.10 26.89
N ALA A 89 -23.80 -7.49 28.07
CA ALA A 89 -24.62 -6.32 28.39
C ALA A 89 -24.24 -5.09 27.55
N ALA A 90 -22.94 -4.87 27.31
CA ALA A 90 -22.44 -3.78 26.48
C ALA A 90 -22.94 -3.88 25.03
N ARG A 91 -23.09 -5.09 24.48
CA ARG A 91 -23.71 -5.35 23.17
C ARG A 91 -25.19 -4.98 23.13
N ASP A 92 -25.92 -5.20 24.22
CA ASP A 92 -27.37 -5.07 24.27
C ASP A 92 -27.86 -3.67 24.71
N GLY A 93 -26.96 -2.71 24.88
CA GLY A 93 -27.31 -1.32 25.22
C GLY A 93 -26.36 -0.61 26.18
N GLY A 94 -25.31 -1.29 26.66
CA GLY A 94 -24.33 -0.75 27.61
C GLY A 94 -24.33 -1.52 28.92
N PHE A 95 -23.15 -1.73 29.50
CA PHE A 95 -23.01 -2.18 30.88
C PHE A 95 -22.75 -0.96 31.76
N GLU A 96 -23.46 -0.84 32.89
CA GLU A 96 -23.24 0.20 33.90
C GLU A 96 -23.16 -0.40 35.30
N THR A 97 -22.24 0.11 36.14
CA THR A 97 -22.14 -0.25 37.56
C THR A 97 -21.58 0.91 38.38
N ASP A 98 -22.01 1.02 39.63
CA ASP A 98 -21.42 1.98 40.58
C ASP A 98 -20.21 1.38 41.33
N ASP A 99 -20.05 0.05 41.30
CA ASP A 99 -19.04 -0.70 42.06
C ASP A 99 -18.49 -1.87 41.22
N PRO A 100 -17.43 -1.65 40.43
CA PRO A 100 -16.85 -2.67 39.56
C PRO A 100 -15.96 -3.59 40.40
N SER A 101 -16.17 -4.91 40.29
CA SER A 101 -15.33 -5.87 41.02
C SER A 101 -13.86 -5.79 40.60
N ASP A 102 -12.93 -6.07 41.52
CA ASP A 102 -11.49 -6.18 41.23
C ASP A 102 -11.20 -7.14 40.07
N ALA A 103 -11.98 -8.23 39.96
CA ALA A 103 -11.85 -9.20 38.87
C ALA A 103 -12.20 -8.60 37.50
N LEU A 104 -13.19 -7.71 37.43
CA LEU A 104 -13.54 -6.98 36.21
C LEU A 104 -12.44 -5.96 35.85
N LEU A 105 -11.97 -5.19 36.84
CA LEU A 105 -10.89 -4.23 36.65
C LEU A 105 -9.60 -4.92 36.14
N ALA A 106 -9.21 -6.03 36.78
CA ALA A 106 -8.06 -6.83 36.37
C ALA A 106 -8.24 -7.46 34.99
N ALA A 107 -9.47 -7.88 34.64
CA ALA A 107 -9.76 -8.43 33.32
C ALA A 107 -9.60 -7.40 32.22
N VAL A 108 -10.06 -6.15 32.40
CA VAL A 108 -9.85 -5.06 31.42
C VAL A 108 -8.37 -4.71 31.28
N ASP A 109 -7.63 -4.71 32.38
CA ASP A 109 -6.18 -4.50 32.37
C ASP A 109 -5.42 -5.57 31.57
N GLY A 110 -5.95 -6.79 31.46
CA GLY A 110 -5.40 -7.84 30.61
C GLY A 110 -5.43 -7.53 29.10
N PHE A 111 -6.26 -6.59 28.66
CA PHE A 111 -6.35 -6.16 27.27
C PHE A 111 -5.42 -4.97 26.95
N ARG A 112 -4.69 -4.42 27.93
CA ARG A 112 -3.75 -3.32 27.70
C ARG A 112 -2.42 -3.82 27.14
N VAL A 113 -1.88 -3.11 26.16
CA VAL A 113 -0.62 -3.43 25.50
C VAL A 113 0.54 -2.79 26.24
N TYR A 114 1.43 -3.63 26.77
CA TYR A 114 2.71 -3.23 27.38
C TYR A 114 2.61 -2.14 28.46
N ASP A 115 1.46 -2.02 29.13
CA ASP A 115 1.14 -1.01 30.14
C ASP A 115 1.32 0.45 29.69
N ARG A 116 1.63 0.68 28.40
CA ARG A 116 1.88 1.99 27.75
C ARG A 116 0.59 2.71 27.35
N GLY A 117 -0.48 2.42 28.07
CA GLY A 117 -1.76 3.11 27.96
C GLY A 117 -2.67 2.70 26.80
N GLU A 118 -2.15 2.08 25.74
CA GLU A 118 -2.99 1.61 24.63
C GLU A 118 -3.78 0.35 25.03
N LEU A 119 -5.10 0.47 25.09
CA LEU A 119 -6.01 -0.66 25.22
C LEU A 119 -6.12 -1.35 23.85
N LYS A 120 -6.02 -2.68 23.78
CA LYS A 120 -6.44 -3.48 22.61
C LYS A 120 -7.88 -3.95 22.85
N PRO A 121 -8.91 -3.24 22.39
CA PRO A 121 -10.27 -3.46 22.85
C PRO A 121 -11.08 -4.36 21.91
N TYR A 122 -10.43 -5.20 21.11
CA TYR A 122 -11.11 -5.92 20.05
C TYR A 122 -11.40 -7.36 20.47
N VAL A 123 -12.67 -7.74 20.41
CA VAL A 123 -13.14 -9.08 20.74
C VAL A 123 -14.02 -9.64 19.63
N GLU A 124 -13.96 -10.95 19.42
CA GLU A 124 -14.90 -11.67 18.58
C GLU A 124 -15.86 -12.47 19.46
N ILE A 125 -17.16 -12.26 19.28
CA ILE A 125 -18.23 -12.92 20.03
C ILE A 125 -19.26 -13.43 19.03
N ASP A 126 -19.50 -14.74 19.03
CA ASP A 126 -20.47 -15.41 18.14
C ASP A 126 -20.22 -15.12 16.63
N GLY A 127 -18.96 -14.87 16.24
CA GLY A 127 -18.56 -14.54 14.87
C GLY A 127 -18.67 -13.07 14.49
N THR A 128 -19.16 -12.21 15.39
CA THR A 128 -19.19 -10.75 15.20
C THR A 128 -18.08 -10.10 16.00
N ARG A 129 -17.38 -9.13 15.40
CA ARG A 129 -16.27 -8.42 16.02
C ARG A 129 -16.74 -7.11 16.64
N TYR A 130 -16.22 -6.78 17.80
CA TYR A 130 -16.58 -5.58 18.54
C TYR A 130 -15.33 -4.86 19.05
N ALA A 131 -15.37 -3.53 19.02
CA ALA A 131 -14.53 -2.69 19.85
C ALA A 131 -15.30 -2.35 21.12
N PHE A 132 -14.71 -2.59 22.29
CA PHE A 132 -15.31 -2.16 23.55
C PHE A 132 -14.57 -0.97 24.17
N ASP A 133 -15.30 -0.03 24.75
CA ASP A 133 -14.72 1.15 25.38
C ASP A 133 -15.10 1.18 26.88
N PRO A 134 -14.16 0.86 27.79
CA PRO A 134 -14.40 0.85 29.22
C PRO A 134 -14.14 2.23 29.85
N SER A 135 -15.17 2.81 30.44
CA SER A 135 -15.10 3.94 31.37
C SER A 135 -15.07 3.44 32.80
N LEU A 136 -13.92 2.91 33.23
CA LEU A 136 -13.66 2.37 34.57
C LEU A 136 -12.60 3.23 35.29
N PRO A 137 -12.55 3.22 36.64
CA PRO A 137 -11.47 3.88 37.38
C PRO A 137 -10.13 3.43 36.85
N THR A 138 -9.33 4.38 36.38
CA THR A 138 -8.05 4.09 35.74
C THR A 138 -7.01 5.02 36.32
N PHE A 139 -6.09 4.44 37.08
CA PHE A 139 -4.88 5.12 37.51
C PHE A 139 -3.99 5.37 36.29
N THR A 140 -3.57 6.62 36.13
CA THR A 140 -2.62 7.04 35.11
C THR A 140 -1.37 7.63 35.75
N ALA A 141 -0.22 7.40 35.12
CA ALA A 141 1.02 8.07 35.47
C ALA A 141 1.80 8.46 34.21
N ALA A 142 2.40 9.64 34.22
CA ALA A 142 3.24 10.15 33.14
C ALA A 142 4.38 11.01 33.71
N LEU A 143 5.50 11.10 33.00
CA LEU A 143 6.56 12.06 33.34
C LEU A 143 6.22 13.45 32.83
N ALA A 144 6.40 14.46 33.66
CA ALA A 144 6.27 15.85 33.24
C ALA A 144 7.23 16.19 32.09
N ASP A 145 6.74 16.92 31.08
CA ASP A 145 7.53 17.30 29.91
C ASP A 145 8.75 18.19 30.25
N ALA A 146 8.62 19.01 31.30
CA ALA A 146 9.70 19.85 31.78
C ALA A 146 10.57 19.09 32.80
N THR A 147 11.89 19.33 32.74
CA THR A 147 12.81 18.92 33.79
C THR A 147 12.45 19.61 35.09
N ALA A 148 12.52 18.87 36.20
CA ALA A 148 12.25 19.43 37.51
C ALA A 148 13.41 20.35 37.96
N GLU A 149 13.08 21.43 38.67
CA GLU A 149 14.04 22.28 39.36
C GLU A 149 13.73 22.26 40.87
N GLY A 150 14.77 22.24 41.71
CA GLY A 150 14.60 22.29 43.17
C GLY A 150 13.87 21.09 43.77
N TYR A 151 14.10 19.89 43.22
CA TYR A 151 13.54 18.63 43.70
C TYR A 151 14.39 18.03 44.84
N ASP A 152 13.78 17.11 45.59
CA ASP A 152 14.45 16.35 46.64
C ASP A 152 15.26 15.21 46.01
N GLU A 153 16.59 15.28 46.12
CA GLU A 153 17.54 14.34 45.52
C GLU A 153 17.40 12.91 46.10
N ASP A 154 16.83 12.76 47.31
CA ASP A 154 16.60 11.46 47.95
C ASP A 154 15.32 10.77 47.42
N ARG A 155 14.45 11.52 46.73
CA ARG A 155 13.20 11.01 46.14
C ARG A 155 13.27 10.83 44.62
N VAL A 156 14.48 10.75 44.08
CA VAL A 156 14.75 10.52 42.66
C VAL A 156 15.25 9.10 42.46
N LEU A 157 14.53 8.31 41.66
CA LEU A 157 15.10 7.08 41.11
C LEU A 157 16.05 7.47 39.97
N ARG A 158 17.35 7.28 40.21
CA ARG A 158 18.40 7.47 39.22
C ARG A 158 18.67 6.16 38.48
N GLU A 159 19.09 6.27 37.23
CA GLU A 159 19.39 5.10 36.36
C GLU A 159 18.18 4.19 36.09
N ALA A 160 16.98 4.79 35.90
CA ALA A 160 15.78 4.10 35.45
C ALA A 160 16.03 3.45 34.07
N GLY A 161 16.42 2.17 34.06
CA GLY A 161 16.81 1.43 32.86
C GLY A 161 18.00 0.48 33.03
N GLN A 162 18.73 0.52 34.15
CA GLN A 162 19.79 -0.45 34.46
C GLN A 162 19.26 -1.66 35.27
N GLY A 163 18.35 -2.40 34.64
CA GLY A 163 18.24 -3.87 34.70
C GLY A 163 17.86 -4.62 35.99
N ASP A 164 18.46 -4.36 37.15
CA ASP A 164 18.43 -5.35 38.26
C ASP A 164 17.99 -4.81 39.63
N ASP A 165 17.84 -3.49 39.81
CA ASP A 165 17.62 -2.89 41.15
C ASP A 165 16.16 -2.52 41.48
N LEU A 166 15.20 -2.72 40.56
CA LEU A 166 13.79 -2.32 40.79
C LEU A 166 12.98 -3.31 41.65
N GLY A 167 13.55 -4.48 41.98
CA GLY A 167 13.04 -5.44 42.97
C GLY A 167 11.73 -6.17 42.62
N ALA A 168 10.85 -5.58 41.80
CA ALA A 168 9.55 -6.13 41.42
C ALA A 168 9.23 -5.87 39.93
N ALA A 169 8.73 -6.90 39.24
CA ALA A 169 8.37 -6.84 37.82
C ALA A 169 7.29 -5.78 37.51
N ALA A 170 6.40 -5.48 38.47
CA ALA A 170 5.39 -4.43 38.31
C ALA A 170 6.01 -3.02 38.31
N VAL A 171 7.00 -2.77 39.17
CA VAL A 171 7.75 -1.50 39.21
C VAL A 171 8.61 -1.35 37.97
N GLU A 172 9.27 -2.42 37.53
CA GLU A 172 10.00 -2.43 36.28
C GLU A 172 9.08 -2.06 35.10
N THR A 173 7.92 -2.69 35.01
CA THR A 173 6.93 -2.39 33.96
C THR A 173 6.45 -0.93 34.03
N PHE A 174 6.17 -0.42 35.23
CA PHE A 174 5.79 0.97 35.48
C PHE A 174 6.85 1.95 34.98
N VAL A 175 8.11 1.78 35.41
CA VAL A 175 9.23 2.64 35.01
C VAL A 175 9.47 2.56 33.49
N ASN A 176 9.39 1.37 32.91
CA ASN A 176 9.54 1.14 31.47
C ASN A 176 8.42 1.77 30.62
N ALA A 177 7.22 1.89 31.17
CA ALA A 177 6.10 2.58 30.50
C ALA A 177 6.33 4.10 30.46
N LEU A 178 6.89 4.66 31.54
CA LEU A 178 7.13 6.10 31.69
C LEU A 178 8.37 6.61 30.94
N THR A 179 9.41 5.79 30.84
CA THR A 179 10.72 6.20 30.31
C THR A 179 10.83 6.02 28.80
N ALA A 180 11.57 6.92 28.14
CA ALA A 180 11.89 6.81 26.73
C ALA A 180 13.12 5.91 26.51
N TYR A 181 13.01 4.87 25.68
CA TYR A 181 14.15 4.04 25.27
C TYR A 181 14.97 4.70 24.15
N GLY A 182 15.58 5.84 24.47
CA GLY A 182 16.48 6.56 23.57
C GLY A 182 15.98 7.94 23.14
N PRO A 183 16.83 8.71 22.42
CA PRO A 183 16.61 10.14 22.19
C PRO A 183 15.41 10.46 21.27
N ASN A 184 14.97 9.50 20.46
CA ASN A 184 13.92 9.69 19.45
C ASN A 184 12.57 9.02 19.82
N VAL A 185 12.47 8.38 20.99
CA VAL A 185 11.24 7.75 21.46
C VAL A 185 10.51 8.73 22.38
N ALA A 186 9.19 8.88 22.19
CA ALA A 186 8.36 9.66 23.10
C ALA A 186 8.24 8.93 24.45
N ARG A 187 8.16 9.70 25.55
CA ARG A 187 7.79 9.15 26.86
C ARG A 187 6.35 8.65 26.79
N GLY A 188 6.08 7.51 27.41
CA GLY A 188 4.74 6.92 27.46
C GLY A 188 3.96 7.34 28.69
N GLU A 189 2.75 6.80 28.79
CA GLU A 189 1.88 6.88 29.96
C GLU A 189 1.62 5.47 30.48
N TYR A 190 1.71 5.29 31.79
CA TYR A 190 1.29 4.06 32.46
C TYR A 190 -0.19 4.14 32.80
N ARG A 191 -0.98 3.11 32.45
CA ARG A 191 -2.43 3.05 32.77
C ARG A 191 -2.83 1.68 33.32
N ARG A 192 -3.50 1.66 34.47
CA ARG A 192 -4.12 0.46 35.07
C ARG A 192 -5.39 0.78 35.83
N CYS A 193 -6.38 -0.11 35.75
CA CYS A 193 -7.54 -0.10 36.63
C CYS A 193 -7.19 -0.62 38.03
N VAL A 194 -6.39 -1.70 38.11
CA VAL A 194 -5.87 -2.24 39.36
C VAL A 194 -4.41 -1.86 39.50
N ARG A 195 -4.13 -0.90 40.37
CA ARG A 195 -2.76 -0.48 40.67
C ARG A 195 -2.09 -1.52 41.59
N PRO A 196 -0.95 -2.13 41.19
CA PRO A 196 -0.26 -3.12 42.02
C PRO A 196 0.37 -2.48 43.27
N GLU A 197 0.29 -3.15 44.43
CA GLU A 197 0.89 -2.70 45.70
C GLU A 197 2.39 -2.30 45.56
N PRO A 198 3.26 -3.02 44.82
CA PRO A 198 4.64 -2.57 44.64
C PRO A 198 4.79 -1.22 43.94
N VAL A 199 3.82 -0.82 43.11
CA VAL A 199 3.81 0.50 42.46
C VAL A 199 3.38 1.59 43.46
N ASP A 200 2.52 1.26 44.42
CA ASP A 200 2.14 2.18 45.50
C ASP A 200 3.34 2.45 46.40
N ASP A 201 4.01 1.40 46.86
CA ASP A 201 5.23 1.50 47.67
C ASP A 201 6.31 2.32 46.93
N PHE A 202 6.45 2.10 45.62
CA PHE A 202 7.37 2.85 44.77
C PHE A 202 7.04 4.35 44.73
N LEU A 203 5.76 4.71 44.58
CA LEU A 203 5.32 6.11 44.51
C LEU A 203 5.36 6.82 45.87
N ASP A 204 5.28 6.07 46.97
CA ASP A 204 5.51 6.61 48.31
C ASP A 204 6.99 6.99 48.51
N GLU A 205 7.91 6.20 47.95
CA GLU A 205 9.36 6.43 48.02
C GLU A 205 9.81 7.53 47.04
N TYR A 206 9.40 7.45 45.77
CA TYR A 206 9.92 8.26 44.67
C TYR A 206 8.87 9.19 44.05
N ASP A 207 9.21 10.47 43.95
CA ASP A 207 8.41 11.49 43.26
C ASP A 207 8.93 11.79 41.83
N TYR A 208 10.15 11.36 41.52
CA TYR A 208 10.89 11.74 40.32
C TYR A 208 11.62 10.54 39.68
N LEU A 209 11.69 10.54 38.35
CA LEU A 209 12.53 9.61 37.57
C LEU A 209 13.57 10.38 36.77
N GLU A 210 14.78 9.85 36.72
CA GLU A 210 15.81 10.28 35.76
C GLU A 210 15.79 9.39 34.52
N ASP A 211 15.63 9.99 33.34
CA ASP A 211 15.80 9.31 32.04
C ASP A 211 16.83 10.03 31.16
N GLY A 212 16.95 9.61 29.89
CA GLY A 212 17.87 10.23 28.93
C GLY A 212 17.62 11.73 28.63
N ARG A 213 16.54 12.33 29.16
CA ARG A 213 16.22 13.76 29.06
C ARG A 213 16.41 14.51 30.40
N GLY A 214 16.88 13.83 31.44
CA GLY A 214 17.11 14.38 32.78
C GLY A 214 16.03 13.99 33.79
N VAL A 215 16.02 14.68 34.93
CA VAL A 215 15.09 14.39 36.05
C VAL A 215 13.73 15.04 35.79
N SER A 216 12.68 14.23 35.78
CA SER A 216 11.29 14.66 35.60
C SER A 216 10.39 14.14 36.71
N ARG A 217 9.40 14.95 37.10
CA ARG A 217 8.41 14.58 38.12
C ARG A 217 7.42 13.56 37.57
N ILE A 218 7.10 12.54 38.35
CA ILE A 218 5.99 11.63 38.07
C ILE A 218 4.68 12.37 38.39
N ARG A 219 3.79 12.46 37.41
CA ARG A 219 2.43 12.98 37.59
C ARG A 219 1.48 11.82 37.56
N THR A 220 0.63 11.74 38.56
CA THR A 220 -0.40 10.71 38.67
C THR A 220 -1.78 11.35 38.64
N ALA A 221 -2.75 10.63 38.09
CA ALA A 221 -4.16 10.98 38.12
C ALA A 221 -5.01 9.71 38.17
N VAL A 222 -6.31 9.88 38.44
CA VAL A 222 -7.31 8.83 38.26
C VAL A 222 -8.33 9.35 37.27
N GLU A 223 -8.44 8.69 36.13
CA GLU A 223 -9.53 8.91 35.20
C GLU A 223 -10.76 8.12 35.63
N HIS A 224 -11.95 8.67 35.38
CA HIS A 224 -13.23 8.07 35.81
C HIS A 224 -13.21 7.69 37.31
N GLU A 225 -12.82 8.64 38.17
CA GLU A 225 -12.75 8.41 39.62
C GLU A 225 -14.12 8.16 40.26
N ASP A 226 -15.16 8.80 39.73
CA ASP A 226 -16.52 8.74 40.27
C ASP A 226 -17.46 7.91 39.36
N PRO A 227 -18.40 7.14 39.94
CA PRO A 227 -19.42 6.41 39.20
C PRO A 227 -20.48 7.33 38.53
N PRO A 228 -21.29 6.82 37.58
CA PRO A 228 -21.37 5.42 37.15
C PRO A 228 -20.25 5.05 36.17
N TYR A 229 -19.74 3.83 36.31
CA TYR A 229 -18.78 3.25 35.40
C TYR A 229 -19.49 2.46 34.32
N ALA A 230 -18.90 2.43 33.12
CA ALA A 230 -19.54 1.81 31.98
C ALA A 230 -18.58 1.01 31.11
N ILE A 231 -19.14 0.02 30.39
CA ILE A 231 -18.50 -0.59 29.23
C ILE A 231 -19.48 -0.50 28.08
N THR A 232 -19.05 0.10 26.98
CA THR A 232 -19.80 0.12 25.73
C THR A 232 -19.18 -0.81 24.72
N ALA A 233 -19.97 -1.37 23.81
CA ALA A 233 -19.47 -2.18 22.71
C ALA A 233 -20.05 -1.65 21.40
N ARG A 234 -19.16 -1.46 20.42
CA ARG A 234 -19.51 -1.07 19.06
C ARG A 234 -19.09 -2.19 18.12
N GLU A 235 -20.01 -2.62 17.27
CA GLU A 235 -19.69 -3.58 16.20
C GLU A 235 -18.63 -2.97 15.26
N LEU A 236 -17.60 -3.76 14.98
CA LEU A 236 -16.57 -3.41 14.02
C LEU A 236 -17.09 -3.69 12.61
N THR A 237 -16.96 -2.68 11.77
CA THR A 237 -17.24 -2.80 10.33
C THR A 237 -16.01 -3.27 9.59
N ASP A 238 -16.18 -3.73 8.36
CA ASP A 238 -15.03 -3.98 7.48
C ASP A 238 -14.17 -2.74 7.27
N GLY A 239 -14.79 -1.55 7.26
CA GLY A 239 -14.09 -0.27 7.21
C GLY A 239 -13.09 -0.11 8.35
N ASP A 240 -13.48 -0.46 9.58
CA ASP A 240 -12.59 -0.45 10.75
C ASP A 240 -11.44 -1.48 10.58
N MET A 241 -11.75 -2.67 10.06
CA MET A 241 -10.75 -3.73 9.88
C MET A 241 -9.70 -3.41 8.83
N TRP A 242 -10.07 -2.66 7.78
CA TRP A 242 -9.22 -2.40 6.63
C TRP A 242 -8.68 -0.97 6.55
N ASP A 243 -9.09 -0.09 7.48
CA ASP A 243 -8.85 1.36 7.47
C ASP A 243 -9.35 2.05 6.19
N ARG A 244 -10.25 1.37 5.47
CA ARG A 244 -10.82 1.80 4.20
C ARG A 244 -12.16 1.11 3.98
N PRO A 245 -13.13 1.78 3.34
CA PRO A 245 -14.39 1.14 2.97
C PRO A 245 -14.15 -0.12 2.12
N VAL A 246 -14.89 -1.18 2.44
CA VAL A 246 -14.94 -2.41 1.66
C VAL A 246 -16.30 -2.50 0.98
N VAL A 247 -16.28 -2.73 -0.32
CA VAL A 247 -17.47 -2.73 -1.17
C VAL A 247 -17.69 -4.13 -1.70
N ASP A 248 -18.84 -4.72 -1.39
CA ASP A 248 -19.21 -6.06 -1.83
C ASP A 248 -19.58 -6.09 -3.32
N GLU A 249 -19.17 -7.14 -4.02
CA GLU A 249 -19.55 -7.36 -5.43
C GLU A 249 -21.06 -7.27 -5.69
N SER A 250 -21.89 -7.57 -4.69
CA SER A 250 -23.36 -7.49 -4.80
C SER A 250 -23.91 -6.08 -5.03
N VAL A 251 -23.12 -5.03 -4.73
CA VAL A 251 -23.49 -3.64 -4.98
C VAL A 251 -22.87 -3.08 -6.26
N LEU A 252 -21.93 -3.82 -6.87
CA LEU A 252 -21.26 -3.41 -8.10
C LEU A 252 -22.08 -3.82 -9.33
N ASP A 253 -21.85 -3.12 -10.44
CA ASP A 253 -22.38 -3.54 -11.73
C ASP A 253 -21.77 -4.90 -12.15
N PRO A 254 -22.54 -5.87 -12.67
CA PRO A 254 -22.03 -7.17 -13.09
C PRO A 254 -20.88 -7.11 -14.12
N GLU A 255 -20.89 -6.10 -15.00
CA GLU A 255 -19.81 -5.89 -15.97
C GLU A 255 -18.51 -5.49 -15.26
N LEU A 256 -18.62 -4.66 -14.22
CA LEU A 256 -17.47 -4.25 -13.40
C LEU A 256 -16.91 -5.41 -12.59
N VAL A 257 -17.78 -6.26 -12.03
CA VAL A 257 -17.35 -7.50 -11.33
C VAL A 257 -16.59 -8.40 -12.30
N THR A 258 -17.13 -8.65 -13.50
CA THR A 258 -16.49 -9.46 -14.53
C THR A 258 -15.11 -8.88 -14.94
N PHE A 259 -15.02 -7.56 -15.02
CA PHE A 259 -13.76 -6.87 -15.32
C PHE A 259 -12.72 -7.05 -14.21
N PHE A 260 -13.11 -6.94 -12.94
CA PHE A 260 -12.23 -7.20 -11.80
C PHE A 260 -11.81 -8.66 -11.70
N GLU A 261 -12.71 -9.60 -11.95
CA GLU A 261 -12.37 -11.03 -12.03
C GLU A 261 -11.36 -11.30 -13.14
N ARG A 262 -11.51 -10.67 -14.31
CA ARG A 262 -10.51 -10.74 -15.39
C ARG A 262 -9.16 -10.16 -14.96
N ALA A 263 -9.16 -9.07 -14.20
CA ALA A 263 -7.94 -8.48 -13.67
C ALA A 263 -7.26 -9.41 -12.64
N LEU A 264 -8.02 -10.05 -11.75
CA LEU A 264 -7.53 -11.01 -10.77
C LEU A 264 -7.00 -12.30 -11.42
N ALA A 265 -7.66 -12.78 -12.48
CA ALA A 265 -7.24 -13.94 -13.25
C ALA A 265 -6.02 -13.68 -14.15
N SER A 266 -5.62 -12.41 -14.32
CA SER A 266 -4.47 -12.06 -15.14
C SER A 266 -3.17 -12.52 -14.49
N GLU A 267 -2.21 -12.97 -15.30
CA GLU A 267 -0.99 -13.58 -14.80
C GLU A 267 -0.12 -12.59 -14.01
N HIS A 268 0.44 -13.05 -12.89
CA HIS A 268 1.53 -12.36 -12.20
C HIS A 268 2.73 -12.17 -13.14
N ARG A 269 3.34 -10.98 -13.14
CA ARG A 269 4.41 -10.59 -14.08
C ARG A 269 5.73 -10.36 -13.36
N ALA A 270 6.33 -11.40 -12.79
CA ALA A 270 7.67 -11.30 -12.21
C ALA A 270 8.73 -11.06 -13.32
N PRO A 271 9.66 -10.09 -13.17
CA PRO A 271 9.85 -9.21 -12.00
C PRO A 271 9.10 -7.87 -11.96
N ALA A 272 8.31 -7.50 -12.98
CA ALA A 272 7.58 -6.22 -12.99
C ALA A 272 6.62 -6.03 -11.80
N LEU A 273 6.12 -7.12 -11.20
CA LEU A 273 5.31 -7.09 -9.98
C LEU A 273 6.10 -7.62 -8.77
N PRO A 274 6.03 -6.95 -7.61
CA PRO A 274 6.92 -7.22 -6.47
C PRO A 274 6.55 -8.48 -5.68
N THR A 275 5.30 -8.91 -5.74
CA THR A 275 4.79 -10.01 -4.91
C THR A 275 3.88 -10.91 -5.74
N PRO A 276 3.92 -12.24 -5.55
CA PRO A 276 3.26 -13.22 -6.43
C PRO A 276 1.73 -13.17 -6.39
N ASP A 277 1.15 -12.56 -5.35
CA ASP A 277 -0.28 -12.29 -5.17
C ASP A 277 -0.80 -11.13 -6.04
N ARG A 278 0.09 -10.40 -6.71
CA ARG A 278 -0.29 -9.31 -7.62
C ARG A 278 -0.52 -9.82 -9.03
N SER A 279 -1.63 -9.41 -9.61
CA SER A 279 -1.94 -9.56 -11.04
C SER A 279 -1.92 -8.21 -11.75
N GLN A 280 -1.74 -8.25 -13.08
CA GLN A 280 -1.80 -7.05 -13.91
C GLN A 280 -2.48 -7.34 -15.25
N LEU A 281 -3.55 -6.60 -15.52
CA LEU A 281 -4.30 -6.62 -16.77
C LEU A 281 -4.01 -5.35 -17.57
N PHE A 282 -3.70 -5.51 -18.86
CA PHE A 282 -3.62 -4.42 -19.82
C PHE A 282 -4.93 -4.42 -20.60
N ALA A 283 -5.65 -3.30 -20.56
CA ALA A 283 -7.00 -3.23 -21.10
C ALA A 283 -7.14 -2.04 -22.07
N ASP A 284 -7.81 -2.30 -23.19
CA ASP A 284 -8.19 -1.24 -24.13
C ASP A 284 -9.26 -0.32 -23.55
N ASP A 285 -10.11 -0.85 -22.67
CA ASP A 285 -11.24 -0.15 -22.11
C ASP A 285 -11.54 -0.59 -20.67
N VAL A 286 -12.17 0.30 -19.91
CA VAL A 286 -12.64 0.09 -18.54
C VAL A 286 -14.16 0.33 -18.56
N PRO A 287 -14.99 -0.53 -17.95
CA PRO A 287 -16.42 -0.34 -17.94
C PRO A 287 -16.82 1.06 -17.43
N ASP A 288 -17.75 1.74 -18.11
CA ASP A 288 -18.25 3.08 -17.74
C ASP A 288 -18.72 3.14 -16.28
N ALA A 289 -19.24 2.02 -15.78
CA ALA A 289 -19.66 1.86 -14.39
C ALA A 289 -18.53 2.11 -13.39
N TYR A 290 -17.26 1.85 -13.74
CA TYR A 290 -16.11 2.12 -12.88
C TYR A 290 -15.95 3.61 -12.61
N ALA A 291 -15.99 4.45 -13.65
CA ALA A 291 -15.80 5.89 -13.51
C ALA A 291 -16.95 6.53 -12.71
N ALA A 292 -18.19 6.10 -12.98
CA ALA A 292 -19.35 6.51 -12.20
C ALA A 292 -19.22 6.12 -10.72
N PHE A 293 -18.84 4.87 -10.46
CA PHE A 293 -18.62 4.37 -9.11
C PHE A 293 -17.48 5.10 -8.39
N ALA A 294 -16.32 5.24 -9.02
CA ALA A 294 -15.16 5.92 -8.45
C ALA A 294 -15.47 7.40 -8.13
N ALA A 295 -16.31 8.06 -8.93
CA ALA A 295 -16.72 9.45 -8.67
C ALA A 295 -17.66 9.61 -7.46
N GLU A 296 -18.31 8.55 -6.98
CA GLU A 296 -19.16 8.57 -5.78
C GLU A 296 -18.36 8.47 -4.48
N HIS A 297 -17.06 8.13 -4.56
CA HIS A 297 -16.21 7.89 -3.41
C HIS A 297 -15.04 8.89 -3.36
N ASP A 298 -14.97 9.67 -2.28
CA ASP A 298 -13.88 10.63 -2.05
C ASP A 298 -12.54 9.94 -1.69
N GLU A 299 -12.59 8.68 -1.25
CA GLU A 299 -11.43 7.90 -0.81
C GLU A 299 -11.35 6.55 -1.54
N PRO A 300 -10.15 6.01 -1.79
CA PRO A 300 -10.00 4.70 -2.42
C PRO A 300 -10.64 3.58 -1.58
N VAL A 301 -11.42 2.72 -2.21
CA VAL A 301 -12.08 1.58 -1.57
C VAL A 301 -11.36 0.26 -1.85
N TYR A 302 -11.63 -0.75 -1.04
CA TYR A 302 -11.36 -2.14 -1.39
C TYR A 302 -12.63 -2.83 -1.89
N TYR A 303 -12.44 -3.91 -2.65
CA TYR A 303 -13.52 -4.66 -3.26
C TYR A 303 -13.52 -6.08 -2.71
N ARG A 304 -14.68 -6.54 -2.23
CA ARG A 304 -14.87 -7.94 -1.87
C ARG A 304 -15.44 -8.69 -3.08
N ILE A 305 -14.61 -9.54 -3.68
CA ILE A 305 -14.95 -10.37 -4.83
C ILE A 305 -14.85 -11.83 -4.40
N ASN A 306 -15.92 -12.61 -4.57
CA ASN A 306 -16.00 -14.01 -4.15
C ASN A 306 -15.59 -14.25 -2.68
N GLY A 307 -15.90 -13.30 -1.78
CA GLY A 307 -15.60 -13.38 -0.35
C GLY A 307 -14.20 -12.91 0.05
N THR A 308 -13.29 -12.65 -0.89
CA THR A 308 -11.94 -12.16 -0.63
C THR A 308 -11.84 -10.66 -0.90
N VAL A 309 -11.12 -9.93 -0.06
CA VAL A 309 -10.92 -8.48 -0.17
C VAL A 309 -9.69 -8.18 -1.02
N TYR A 310 -9.87 -7.36 -2.04
CA TYR A 310 -8.83 -6.96 -2.98
C TYR A 310 -8.68 -5.44 -3.07
N SER A 311 -7.45 -5.00 -3.28
CA SER A 311 -7.13 -3.68 -3.80
C SER A 311 -7.06 -3.78 -5.32
N VAL A 312 -7.98 -3.11 -6.01
CA VAL A 312 -7.95 -2.98 -7.47
C VAL A 312 -7.61 -1.55 -7.81
N ILE A 313 -6.52 -1.35 -8.55
CA ILE A 313 -6.03 -0.04 -8.97
C ILE A 313 -6.13 0.00 -10.49
N VAL A 314 -7.03 0.82 -11.01
CA VAL A 314 -7.11 1.14 -12.44
C VAL A 314 -6.23 2.36 -12.70
N GLY A 315 -5.17 2.16 -13.47
CA GLY A 315 -4.30 3.22 -13.94
C GLY A 315 -4.69 3.62 -15.36
N GLU A 316 -5.01 4.90 -15.54
CA GLU A 316 -5.14 5.55 -16.84
C GLU A 316 -3.82 6.29 -17.15
N PRO A 317 -3.07 5.87 -18.18
CA PRO A 317 -1.99 6.67 -18.72
C PRO A 317 -2.58 7.87 -19.45
N LEU A 318 -2.34 9.04 -18.88
CA LEU A 318 -2.61 10.31 -19.54
C LEU A 318 -1.47 10.55 -20.53
N TYR A 319 -1.44 9.82 -21.66
CA TYR A 319 -0.35 9.89 -22.65
C TYR A 319 -0.09 11.32 -23.15
N ASP A 320 -1.13 12.15 -23.17
CA ASP A 320 -1.11 13.59 -23.47
C ASP A 320 -0.62 14.47 -22.30
N ARG A 321 -0.37 13.88 -21.13
CA ARG A 321 0.22 14.55 -19.97
C ARG A 321 1.58 13.98 -19.59
N VAL A 322 1.88 12.75 -20.01
CA VAL A 322 3.16 12.10 -19.75
C VAL A 322 4.20 12.64 -20.75
N PRO A 323 5.25 13.34 -20.29
CA PRO A 323 6.24 14.01 -21.15
C PRO A 323 7.28 13.02 -21.68
N VAL A 324 6.87 12.00 -22.44
CA VAL A 324 7.74 10.91 -22.89
C VAL A 324 7.46 10.55 -24.35
N SER A 325 8.52 10.20 -25.08
CA SER A 325 8.45 9.50 -26.35
C SER A 325 8.99 8.08 -26.20
N VAL A 326 8.37 7.13 -26.91
CA VAL A 326 8.78 5.71 -26.93
C VAL A 326 8.85 5.28 -28.38
N ALA A 327 9.94 4.65 -28.77
CA ALA A 327 10.17 4.12 -30.10
C ALA A 327 10.76 2.71 -30.03
N VAL A 328 10.46 1.91 -31.04
CA VAL A 328 11.00 0.56 -31.17
C VAL A 328 11.49 0.34 -32.60
N ALA A 329 12.61 -0.36 -32.75
CA ALA A 329 13.16 -0.71 -34.06
C ALA A 329 13.87 -2.08 -33.99
N ALA A 330 13.65 -2.92 -35.00
CA ALA A 330 14.43 -4.14 -35.17
C ALA A 330 15.89 -3.80 -35.49
N ALA A 331 16.83 -4.60 -34.99
CA ALA A 331 18.25 -4.41 -35.26
C ALA A 331 18.59 -4.82 -36.70
N GLU A 332 19.30 -3.95 -37.44
CA GLU A 332 19.67 -4.20 -38.84
C GLU A 332 20.70 -5.35 -38.97
N ASP A 333 21.64 -5.43 -38.02
CA ASP A 333 22.75 -6.38 -38.06
C ASP A 333 22.53 -7.62 -37.16
N ALA A 334 21.40 -7.69 -36.45
CA ALA A 334 21.10 -8.77 -35.50
C ALA A 334 19.64 -9.26 -35.67
N PRO A 335 19.41 -10.36 -36.42
CA PRO A 335 18.08 -10.76 -36.91
C PRO A 335 17.06 -11.18 -35.83
N ARG A 336 17.46 -11.24 -34.56
CA ARG A 336 16.61 -11.61 -33.43
C ARG A 336 16.67 -10.56 -32.32
N GLU A 337 17.10 -9.34 -32.63
CA GLU A 337 17.22 -8.27 -31.65
C GLU A 337 16.39 -7.05 -32.06
N PHE A 338 15.91 -6.31 -31.07
CA PHE A 338 15.27 -5.01 -31.28
C PHE A 338 15.66 -4.04 -30.16
N ALA A 339 15.74 -2.76 -30.49
CA ALA A 339 15.99 -1.69 -29.55
C ALA A 339 14.68 -1.01 -29.14
N LEU A 340 14.51 -0.78 -27.83
CA LEU A 340 13.48 0.08 -27.26
C LEU A 340 14.13 1.37 -26.75
N THR A 341 13.74 2.49 -27.35
CA THR A 341 14.23 3.83 -26.99
C THR A 341 13.15 4.60 -26.25
N VAL A 342 13.53 5.22 -25.15
CA VAL A 342 12.65 6.09 -24.35
C VAL A 342 13.37 7.40 -24.06
N ALA A 343 12.70 8.51 -24.30
CA ALA A 343 13.26 9.85 -24.08
C ALA A 343 12.22 10.79 -23.48
N PRO A 344 12.62 11.78 -22.64
CA PRO A 344 11.75 12.88 -22.28
C PRO A 344 11.31 13.67 -23.52
N ALA A 345 10.01 13.90 -23.61
CA ALA A 345 9.37 14.71 -24.63
C ALA A 345 8.41 15.70 -23.97
N PRO A 346 8.94 16.79 -23.34
CA PRO A 346 8.12 17.80 -22.66
C PRO A 346 6.98 18.35 -23.52
N GLU A 347 7.20 18.43 -24.83
CA GLU A 347 6.21 18.88 -25.81
C GLU A 347 4.95 18.01 -25.89
N ASN A 348 5.02 16.77 -25.40
CA ASN A 348 3.87 15.86 -25.33
C ASN A 348 2.96 16.14 -24.12
N ALA A 349 3.43 16.90 -23.12
CA ALA A 349 2.64 17.19 -21.94
C ALA A 349 1.63 18.34 -22.17
N ALA A 350 0.44 18.19 -21.59
CA ALA A 350 -0.59 19.22 -21.58
C ALA A 350 -0.23 20.51 -20.80
N GLY A 351 0.94 20.56 -20.15
CA GLY A 351 1.41 21.69 -19.34
C GLY A 351 2.93 21.85 -19.37
N GLU A 352 3.43 22.83 -18.63
CA GLU A 352 4.88 23.06 -18.49
C GLU A 352 5.50 21.92 -17.66
N ALA A 353 6.07 20.93 -18.34
CA ALA A 353 6.87 19.87 -17.73
C ALA A 353 8.35 20.26 -17.75
N GLU A 354 8.98 20.20 -16.58
CA GLU A 354 10.41 20.46 -16.41
C GLU A 354 11.09 19.24 -15.80
N GLY A 355 12.32 19.00 -16.26
CA GLY A 355 13.16 17.94 -15.73
C GLY A 355 13.71 18.22 -14.32
N PRO A 356 14.50 17.29 -13.77
CA PRO A 356 14.85 16.00 -14.36
C PRO A 356 13.64 15.07 -14.47
N TYR A 357 13.61 14.24 -15.51
CA TYR A 357 12.58 13.23 -15.74
C TYR A 357 13.06 11.90 -15.19
N THR A 358 12.47 11.47 -14.09
CA THR A 358 12.91 10.24 -13.41
C THR A 358 12.05 9.07 -13.85
N PHE A 359 12.64 8.15 -14.60
CA PHE A 359 12.03 6.92 -15.06
C PHE A 359 12.23 5.83 -14.02
N THR A 360 11.20 5.05 -13.76
CA THR A 360 11.28 3.89 -12.86
C THR A 360 10.56 2.69 -13.44
N SER A 361 11.17 1.53 -13.34
CA SER A 361 10.55 0.27 -13.70
C SER A 361 11.12 -0.87 -12.87
N ARG A 362 10.31 -1.90 -12.60
CA ARG A 362 10.78 -3.09 -11.87
C ARG A 362 11.38 -4.11 -12.82
N GLY A 363 12.53 -4.65 -12.42
CA GLY A 363 13.29 -5.64 -13.16
C GLY A 363 14.30 -5.06 -14.15
N ALA A 364 13.88 -4.14 -15.01
CA ALA A 364 14.78 -3.49 -15.95
C ALA A 364 14.22 -2.16 -16.49
N LEU A 365 15.09 -1.29 -16.97
CA LEU A 365 14.70 -0.12 -17.77
C LEU A 365 14.89 -0.40 -19.27
N PRO A 366 14.00 0.13 -20.14
CA PRO A 366 12.76 0.82 -19.77
C PRO A 366 11.70 -0.11 -19.13
N SER A 367 11.70 -1.39 -19.47
CA SER A 367 10.82 -2.37 -18.82
C SER A 367 11.37 -3.80 -18.92
N ALA A 368 11.00 -4.68 -17.99
CA ALA A 368 11.10 -6.12 -18.24
C ALA A 368 10.08 -6.53 -19.32
N LEU A 369 10.46 -7.40 -20.26
CA LEU A 369 9.63 -7.82 -21.39
C LEU A 369 9.64 -9.35 -21.52
N TRP A 370 8.58 -9.94 -22.07
CA TRP A 370 8.44 -11.40 -22.17
C TRP A 370 7.83 -11.83 -23.50
N THR A 371 8.09 -13.07 -23.87
CA THR A 371 7.30 -13.82 -24.85
C THR A 371 6.52 -14.93 -24.14
N PHE A 372 5.37 -15.31 -24.71
CA PHE A 372 4.56 -16.41 -24.22
C PHE A 372 4.35 -17.42 -25.34
N HIS A 373 4.77 -18.66 -25.11
CA HIS A 373 4.65 -19.74 -26.07
C HIS A 373 4.45 -21.08 -25.34
N ASP A 374 3.54 -21.92 -25.83
CA ASP A 374 3.23 -23.25 -25.26
C ASP A 374 2.96 -23.26 -23.74
N GLY A 375 2.35 -22.19 -23.22
CA GLY A 375 2.05 -22.07 -21.79
C GLY A 375 3.23 -21.60 -20.93
N GLU A 376 4.39 -21.36 -21.54
CA GLU A 376 5.58 -20.86 -20.86
C GLU A 376 5.82 -19.39 -21.16
N ARG A 377 6.02 -18.60 -20.10
CA ARG A 377 6.49 -17.23 -20.21
C ARG A 377 8.00 -17.18 -20.11
N ARG A 378 8.66 -16.56 -21.09
CA ARG A 378 10.12 -16.40 -21.13
C ARG A 378 10.48 -14.92 -21.15
N LEU A 379 11.31 -14.50 -20.18
CA LEU A 379 11.83 -13.14 -20.12
C LEU A 379 12.77 -12.91 -21.31
N LEU A 380 12.62 -11.76 -21.98
CA LEU A 380 13.55 -11.33 -23.02
C LEU A 380 14.85 -10.86 -22.37
N GLU A 381 15.98 -11.32 -22.92
CA GLU A 381 17.30 -10.92 -22.46
C GLU A 381 17.62 -9.51 -22.94
N ILE A 382 18.13 -8.66 -22.05
CA ILE A 382 18.68 -7.35 -22.42
C ILE A 382 20.17 -7.54 -22.67
N VAL A 383 20.57 -7.42 -23.92
CA VAL A 383 21.97 -7.66 -24.35
C VAL A 383 22.82 -6.41 -24.23
N GLU A 384 22.20 -5.23 -24.38
CA GLU A 384 22.88 -3.94 -24.34
C GLU A 384 21.96 -2.85 -23.78
N THR A 385 22.55 -1.88 -23.08
CA THR A 385 21.86 -0.70 -22.55
C THR A 385 22.73 0.54 -22.75
N GLU A 386 22.15 1.61 -23.30
CA GLU A 386 22.76 2.93 -23.43
C GLU A 386 21.92 3.97 -22.67
N GLY A 387 22.56 4.97 -22.06
CA GLY A 387 21.85 6.01 -21.28
C GLY A 387 21.26 5.52 -19.95
N VAL A 388 21.64 4.33 -19.48
CA VAL A 388 21.25 3.77 -18.18
C VAL A 388 22.50 3.67 -17.29
N GLU A 389 22.69 4.67 -16.44
CA GLU A 389 23.85 4.81 -15.53
C GLU A 389 23.48 4.50 -14.08
N GLY A 390 22.19 4.53 -13.73
CA GLY A 390 21.66 4.23 -12.42
C GLY A 390 22.09 2.85 -11.90
N PRO A 391 22.14 2.66 -10.57
CA PRO A 391 22.55 1.38 -10.00
C PRO A 391 21.61 0.28 -10.51
N ARG A 392 22.19 -0.73 -11.19
CA ARG A 392 21.45 -1.94 -11.54
C ARG A 392 20.88 -2.54 -10.24
N PRO A 393 19.58 -2.88 -10.20
CA PRO A 393 19.01 -3.46 -9.00
C PRO A 393 19.79 -4.73 -8.61
N SER A 394 20.08 -4.87 -7.31
CA SER A 394 20.90 -5.98 -6.79
C SER A 394 20.20 -7.34 -6.89
N GLY A 395 18.87 -7.34 -7.08
CA GLY A 395 18.04 -8.48 -7.40
C GLY A 395 17.23 -8.23 -8.66
N SER A 396 16.83 -9.30 -9.36
CA SER A 396 16.03 -9.21 -10.58
C SER A 396 14.66 -8.59 -10.38
N ASP A 397 14.17 -8.48 -9.15
CA ASP A 397 12.88 -7.91 -8.71
C ASP A 397 13.00 -6.46 -8.18
N GLY A 398 14.22 -5.91 -8.13
CA GLY A 398 14.44 -4.53 -7.69
C GLY A 398 13.90 -3.49 -8.68
N GLN A 399 13.64 -2.29 -8.17
CA GLN A 399 13.25 -1.15 -8.99
C GLN A 399 14.51 -0.52 -9.59
N ALA A 400 14.59 -0.50 -10.92
CA ALA A 400 15.56 0.28 -11.67
C ALA A 400 15.05 1.71 -11.83
N LEU A 401 15.96 2.68 -11.78
CA LEU A 401 15.66 4.10 -11.87
C LEU A 401 16.76 4.82 -12.67
N GLU A 402 16.33 5.74 -13.52
CA GLU A 402 17.22 6.62 -14.29
C GLU A 402 16.62 8.03 -14.35
N SER A 403 17.47 9.06 -14.34
CA SER A 403 17.03 10.45 -14.47
C SER A 403 17.63 11.07 -15.71
N LEU A 404 16.77 11.50 -16.64
CA LEU A 404 17.17 12.11 -17.90
C LEU A 404 16.79 13.60 -17.93
N ASP A 405 17.65 14.41 -18.51
CA ASP A 405 17.34 15.77 -18.94
C ASP A 405 16.64 15.78 -20.30
N ALA A 406 16.01 16.90 -20.65
CA ALA A 406 15.37 17.06 -21.95
C ALA A 406 16.41 16.95 -23.09
N GLY A 407 16.15 16.07 -24.05
CA GLY A 407 17.05 15.79 -25.18
C GLY A 407 18.01 14.62 -24.94
N GLU A 408 17.99 14.00 -23.76
CA GLU A 408 18.65 12.71 -23.51
C GLU A 408 17.71 11.54 -23.80
N GLU A 409 18.27 10.35 -23.97
CA GLU A 409 17.50 9.12 -24.20
C GLU A 409 18.14 7.94 -23.50
N MET A 410 17.32 6.93 -23.20
CA MET A 410 17.79 5.61 -22.81
C MET A 410 17.37 4.57 -23.85
N VAL A 411 18.26 3.63 -24.13
CA VAL A 411 18.05 2.57 -25.10
C VAL A 411 18.35 1.23 -24.43
N ALA A 412 17.45 0.25 -24.64
CA ALA A 412 17.71 -1.14 -24.28
C ALA A 412 17.48 -2.06 -25.48
N THR A 413 18.47 -2.88 -25.79
CA THR A 413 18.41 -3.88 -26.86
C THR A 413 18.00 -5.23 -26.27
N TYR A 414 16.91 -5.79 -26.78
CA TYR A 414 16.33 -7.05 -26.35
C TYR A 414 16.58 -8.16 -27.37
N ALA A 415 17.01 -9.33 -26.91
CA ALA A 415 17.11 -10.53 -27.72
C ALA A 415 15.85 -11.40 -27.61
N VAL A 416 15.30 -11.77 -28.77
CA VAL A 416 14.20 -12.72 -28.93
C VAL A 416 14.79 -14.14 -28.96
N PRO A 417 14.26 -15.10 -28.16
CA PRO A 417 14.78 -16.46 -28.12
C PRO A 417 14.88 -17.09 -29.51
N ALA A 418 16.04 -17.69 -29.82
CA ALA A 418 16.31 -18.30 -31.12
C ALA A 418 15.45 -19.54 -31.40
N ASP A 419 14.95 -20.20 -30.35
CA ASP A 419 14.07 -21.36 -30.43
C ASP A 419 12.58 -21.00 -30.55
N LEU A 420 12.24 -19.71 -30.50
CA LEU A 420 10.87 -19.23 -30.68
C LEU A 420 10.46 -19.42 -32.16
N PRO A 421 9.39 -20.19 -32.45
CA PRO A 421 8.98 -20.46 -33.82
C PRO A 421 8.42 -19.22 -34.52
N ALA A 422 8.35 -19.28 -35.84
CA ALA A 422 7.76 -18.20 -36.64
C ALA A 422 6.31 -17.92 -36.22
N GLY A 423 5.96 -16.65 -36.10
CA GLY A 423 4.68 -16.19 -35.59
C GLY A 423 4.74 -14.80 -34.97
N THR A 424 3.60 -14.31 -34.49
CA THR A 424 3.48 -13.02 -33.81
C THR A 424 3.26 -13.22 -32.32
N TYR A 425 4.08 -12.56 -31.51
CA TYR A 425 4.04 -12.63 -30.05
C TYR A 425 3.74 -11.26 -29.46
N VAL A 426 2.96 -11.21 -28.38
CA VAL A 426 2.68 -9.96 -27.67
C VAL A 426 3.53 -9.90 -26.41
N SER A 427 4.36 -8.87 -26.32
CA SER A 427 5.02 -8.48 -25.08
C SER A 427 4.36 -7.21 -24.53
N ARG A 428 4.35 -7.06 -23.22
CA ARG A 428 3.77 -5.88 -22.55
C ARG A 428 4.82 -5.22 -21.70
N GLY A 429 4.82 -3.91 -21.61
CA GLY A 429 5.73 -3.17 -20.75
C GLY A 429 5.01 -2.11 -19.95
N LEU A 430 5.65 -1.70 -18.86
CA LEU A 430 5.21 -0.59 -18.01
C LEU A 430 6.45 0.06 -17.41
N PHE A 431 6.48 1.39 -17.45
CA PHE A 431 7.35 2.21 -16.63
C PHE A 431 6.56 3.39 -16.06
N ASN A 432 7.08 3.98 -14.99
CA ASN A 432 6.55 5.22 -14.44
C ASN A 432 7.57 6.33 -14.68
N VAL A 433 7.09 7.55 -14.82
CA VAL A 433 7.92 8.74 -14.92
C VAL A 433 7.42 9.78 -13.94
N SER A 434 8.34 10.50 -13.29
CA SER A 434 8.04 11.70 -12.52
C SER A 434 8.74 12.92 -13.10
N TRP A 435 8.09 14.07 -13.04
CA TRP A 435 8.60 15.35 -13.56
C TRP A 435 8.12 16.52 -12.70
N ASN A 436 8.74 17.68 -12.87
CA ASN A 436 8.35 18.89 -12.16
C ASN A 436 7.41 19.74 -13.00
N VAL A 437 6.52 20.48 -12.33
CA VAL A 437 5.70 21.52 -12.95
C VAL A 437 5.92 22.84 -12.20
N PRO A 438 6.27 23.94 -12.87
CA PRO A 438 6.51 25.23 -12.22
C PRO A 438 5.36 25.66 -11.30
N GLY A 439 5.70 26.01 -10.07
CA GLY A 439 4.73 26.47 -9.07
C GLY A 439 3.87 25.37 -8.45
N GLN A 440 4.11 24.09 -8.78
CA GLN A 440 3.41 22.95 -8.18
C GLN A 440 4.36 22.14 -7.29
N THR A 441 3.86 21.78 -6.11
CA THR A 441 4.52 20.84 -5.21
C THR A 441 3.43 19.98 -4.57
N PRO A 442 3.55 18.64 -4.57
CA PRO A 442 4.71 17.82 -5.01
C PRO A 442 4.90 17.74 -6.53
N SER A 443 5.96 17.07 -6.98
CA SER A 443 6.21 16.73 -8.40
C SER A 443 5.09 15.85 -8.97
N GLU A 444 4.88 15.96 -10.28
CA GLU A 444 3.90 15.15 -11.01
C GLU A 444 4.47 13.76 -11.33
N HIS A 445 3.58 12.79 -11.54
CA HIS A 445 3.94 11.42 -11.87
C HIS A 445 2.90 10.77 -12.77
N GLY A 446 3.34 9.80 -13.59
CA GLY A 446 2.49 9.09 -14.52
C GLY A 446 3.02 7.71 -14.87
N ALA A 447 2.11 6.84 -15.29
CA ALA A 447 2.40 5.50 -15.77
C ALA A 447 2.34 5.47 -17.31
N TYR A 448 3.20 4.69 -17.94
CA TYR A 448 3.22 4.46 -19.38
C TYR A 448 3.22 2.95 -19.66
N PRO A 449 2.03 2.31 -19.73
CA PRO A 449 1.91 0.94 -20.22
C PRO A 449 2.08 0.92 -21.75
N PHE A 450 2.52 -0.19 -22.31
CA PHE A 450 2.61 -0.38 -23.77
C PHE A 450 2.58 -1.86 -24.14
N GLU A 451 2.31 -2.13 -25.42
CA GLU A 451 2.37 -3.44 -26.05
C GLU A 451 3.36 -3.42 -27.21
N LEU A 452 4.08 -4.53 -27.37
CA LEU A 452 4.92 -4.81 -28.54
C LEU A 452 4.38 -6.03 -29.25
N ALA A 453 4.08 -5.90 -30.54
CA ALA A 453 3.85 -7.05 -31.42
C ALA A 453 5.20 -7.43 -32.03
N ILE A 454 5.67 -8.64 -31.74
CA ILE A 454 6.98 -9.17 -32.16
C ILE A 454 6.72 -10.23 -33.23
N GLY A 455 6.98 -9.90 -34.49
CA GLY A 455 6.90 -10.78 -35.63
C GLY A 455 8.21 -11.54 -35.86
N VAL A 456 8.14 -12.86 -35.79
CA VAL A 456 9.26 -13.77 -36.05
C VAL A 456 9.04 -14.46 -37.39
N ALA A 457 9.97 -14.28 -38.33
CA ALA A 457 9.98 -14.93 -39.65
C ALA A 457 10.79 -16.23 -39.66
#